data_AF-A0A7W9A0A2-F1
#
_entry.id   AF-A0A7W9A0A2-F1
#
_cell.length_a   1.000
_cell.length_b   1.000
_cell.length_c   1.000
_cell.angle_alpha   90.00
_cell.angle_beta   90.00
_cell.angle_gamma   90.00
#
_symmetry.space_group_name_H-M   'P 1'
#
loop_
_entity.id
_entity.type
_entity.pdbx_description
1 polymer ?
#
loop_
_entity_poly.entity_id
_entity_poly.type
_entity_poly.pdbx_seq_one_letter_code
_entity_poly.pdbx_strand_id
1 'polypeptide(L)'
;MRPIETVHAEPRESVESPDYRVNFWQQSGEAWALDAYALTEVEDITEVLRWVDEHSSGRRFEVFAEMDDEPERSYQSPRKTGLIRLLGTNPNVGVTVEIGRFVKI
;
A
#
# COMPACT_ATOMS: atom_id res chain seq x y z
N MET A 1 6.75 18.94 -9.68
CA MET A 1 6.72 18.01 -10.83
C MET A 1 7.23 18.75 -12.05
N ARG A 2 8.03 18.13 -12.90
CA ARG A 2 8.43 18.67 -14.21
C ARG A 2 8.00 17.67 -15.29
N PRO A 3 7.14 18.03 -16.25
CA PRO A 3 6.80 17.13 -17.34
C PRO A 3 7.97 17.03 -18.34
N ILE A 4 8.10 15.85 -18.95
CA ILE A 4 9.03 15.58 -20.06
C ILE A 4 8.18 15.05 -21.21
N GLU A 5 8.33 15.62 -22.40
CA GLU A 5 7.68 15.12 -23.60
C GLU A 5 8.34 13.82 -24.07
N THR A 6 7.54 12.88 -24.55
CA THR A 6 8.01 11.63 -25.16
C THR A 6 7.27 11.39 -26.46
N VAL A 7 7.89 10.69 -27.38
CA VAL A 7 7.18 10.11 -28.53
C VAL A 7 6.27 8.99 -28.04
N HIS A 8 5.16 8.77 -28.74
CA HIS A 8 4.33 7.60 -28.51
C HIS A 8 5.17 6.33 -28.71
N ALA A 9 5.07 5.41 -27.77
CA ALA A 9 5.67 4.09 -27.84
C ALA A 9 4.67 3.08 -27.25
N GLU A 10 4.42 2.00 -27.97
CA GLU A 10 3.70 0.86 -27.42
C GLU A 10 4.56 0.20 -26.32
N PRO A 11 3.98 -0.13 -25.15
CA PRO A 11 4.73 -0.78 -24.10
C PRO A 11 5.18 -2.17 -24.55
N ARG A 12 6.34 -2.62 -24.06
CA ARG A 12 6.78 -4.02 -24.29
C ARG A 12 5.91 -5.00 -23.52
N GLU A 13 5.43 -4.60 -22.37
CA GLU A 13 4.60 -5.37 -21.44
C GLU A 13 3.56 -4.43 -20.83
N SER A 14 2.31 -4.89 -20.75
CA SER A 14 1.21 -4.19 -20.09
C SER A 14 0.47 -5.18 -19.20
N VAL A 15 0.17 -4.75 -17.98
CA VAL A 15 -0.70 -5.50 -17.06
C VAL A 15 -2.09 -4.87 -17.16
N GLU A 16 -3.07 -5.64 -17.66
CA GLU A 16 -4.43 -5.15 -17.86
C GLU A 16 -5.19 -4.99 -16.54
N SER A 17 -4.95 -5.89 -15.58
CA SER A 17 -5.59 -5.87 -14.25
C SER A 17 -4.51 -6.01 -13.18
N PRO A 18 -3.84 -4.91 -12.81
CA PRO A 18 -2.78 -4.95 -11.81
C PRO A 18 -3.36 -5.16 -10.40
N ASP A 19 -2.63 -5.90 -9.58
CA ASP A 19 -2.91 -6.02 -8.16
C ASP A 19 -2.44 -4.77 -7.40
N TYR A 20 -3.19 -4.38 -6.38
CA TYR A 20 -2.87 -3.24 -5.54
C TYR A 20 -2.75 -3.64 -4.08
N ARG A 21 -1.88 -2.96 -3.34
CA ARG A 21 -1.83 -3.04 -1.89
C ARG A 21 -2.34 -1.76 -1.25
N VAL A 22 -3.25 -1.89 -0.31
CA VAL A 22 -3.74 -0.79 0.53
C VAL A 22 -3.32 -1.03 1.96
N ASN A 23 -2.69 -0.03 2.56
CA ASN A 23 -2.36 -0.02 3.99
C ASN A 23 -3.21 1.03 4.67
N PHE A 24 -4.07 0.65 5.61
CA PHE A 24 -4.73 1.59 6.52
C PHE A 24 -3.94 1.72 7.82
N TRP A 25 -3.77 2.95 8.27
CA TRP A 25 -3.01 3.29 9.46
C TRP A 25 -3.94 3.89 10.52
N GLN A 26 -4.00 3.23 11.66
CA GLN A 26 -4.74 3.69 12.84
C GLN A 26 -3.75 4.06 13.93
N GLN A 27 -3.89 5.25 14.51
CA GLN A 27 -3.06 5.66 15.64
C GLN A 27 -3.41 4.80 16.87
N SER A 28 -2.39 4.23 17.51
CA SER A 28 -2.48 3.41 18.71
C SER A 28 -1.40 3.83 19.69
N GLY A 29 -1.76 4.73 20.61
CA GLY A 29 -0.78 5.39 21.50
C GLY A 29 0.21 6.25 20.71
N GLU A 30 1.50 5.98 20.90
CA GLU A 30 2.61 6.65 20.20
C GLU A 30 2.96 6.00 18.84
N ALA A 31 2.38 4.84 18.53
CA ALA A 31 2.66 4.11 17.30
C ALA A 31 1.44 4.10 16.36
N TRP A 32 1.64 3.66 15.13
CA TRP A 32 0.57 3.41 14.16
C TRP A 32 0.43 1.92 13.87
N ALA A 33 -0.76 1.38 14.13
CA ALA A 33 -1.13 0.02 13.74
C ALA A 33 -1.49 -0.03 12.26
N LEU A 34 -1.21 -1.16 11.62
CA LEU A 34 -1.38 -1.39 10.19
C LEU A 34 -2.45 -2.47 9.95
N ASP A 35 -3.45 -2.13 9.14
CA ASP A 35 -4.33 -3.08 8.48
C ASP A 35 -4.04 -3.07 6.98
N ALA A 36 -3.46 -4.15 6.47
CA ALA A 36 -3.04 -4.25 5.06
C ALA A 36 -3.97 -5.17 4.26
N TYR A 37 -4.27 -4.77 3.04
CA TYR A 37 -5.14 -5.46 2.10
C TYR A 37 -4.45 -5.57 0.74
N ALA A 38 -4.62 -6.70 0.07
CA ALA A 38 -4.37 -6.84 -1.37
C ALA A 38 -5.73 -6.75 -2.08
N LEU A 39 -5.81 -5.95 -3.13
CA LEU A 39 -6.97 -5.82 -4.00
C LEU A 39 -6.57 -6.38 -5.37
N THR A 40 -7.18 -7.51 -5.72
CA THR A 40 -6.98 -8.25 -6.96
C THR A 40 -8.20 -8.12 -7.84
N GLU A 41 -8.08 -8.45 -9.12
CA GLU A 41 -9.20 -8.43 -10.09
C GLU A 41 -9.89 -7.05 -10.20
N VAL A 42 -9.16 -5.98 -9.91
CA VAL A 42 -9.66 -4.61 -10.04
C VAL A 42 -9.51 -4.10 -11.48
N GLU A 43 -10.42 -3.22 -11.89
CA GLU A 43 -10.39 -2.58 -13.20
C GLU A 43 -9.20 -1.62 -13.31
N ASP A 44 -9.08 -0.69 -12.37
CA ASP A 44 -8.03 0.32 -12.36
C ASP A 44 -7.84 0.99 -10.99
N ILE A 45 -6.94 1.97 -10.94
CA ILE A 45 -6.69 2.79 -9.75
C ILE A 45 -7.91 3.59 -9.29
N THR A 46 -8.85 3.91 -10.19
CA THR A 46 -10.08 4.65 -9.85
C THR A 46 -10.99 3.80 -8.98
N GLU A 47 -11.13 2.50 -9.31
CA GLU A 47 -11.86 1.55 -8.47
C GLU A 47 -11.22 1.41 -7.08
N VAL A 48 -9.89 1.26 -7.03
CA VAL A 48 -9.14 1.19 -5.77
C VAL A 48 -9.38 2.42 -4.91
N LEU A 49 -9.33 3.61 -5.49
CA LEU A 49 -9.55 4.86 -4.74
C LEU A 49 -10.99 4.98 -4.22
N ARG A 50 -11.99 4.48 -4.96
CA ARG A 50 -13.38 4.40 -4.49
C ARG A 50 -13.50 3.45 -3.32
N TRP A 51 -12.91 2.26 -3.42
CA TRP A 51 -12.89 1.29 -2.32
C TRP A 51 -12.21 1.87 -1.06
N VAL A 52 -11.10 2.59 -1.24
CA VAL A 52 -10.40 3.28 -0.15
C VAL A 52 -11.29 4.31 0.53
N ASP A 53 -12.02 5.14 -0.23
CA ASP A 53 -12.94 6.14 0.33
C ASP A 53 -14.01 5.49 1.22
N GLU A 54 -14.60 4.41 0.73
CA GLU A 54 -15.63 3.63 1.43
C GLU A 54 -15.11 2.94 2.71
N HIS A 55 -13.87 2.43 2.70
CA HIS A 55 -13.33 1.58 3.77
C HIS A 55 -12.35 2.28 4.72
N SER A 56 -11.85 3.46 4.36
CA SER A 56 -10.85 4.16 5.18
C SER A 56 -11.39 4.51 6.56
N SER A 57 -12.67 4.85 6.67
CA SER A 57 -13.28 5.35 7.92
C SER A 57 -12.49 6.53 8.51
N GLY A 58 -11.89 7.37 7.65
CA GLY A 58 -11.05 8.50 8.04
C GLY A 58 -9.61 8.15 8.46
N ARG A 59 -9.22 6.88 8.39
CA ARG A 59 -7.84 6.44 8.65
C ARG A 59 -6.88 6.99 7.60
N ARG A 60 -5.63 7.22 8.01
CA ARG A 60 -4.55 7.46 7.05
C ARG A 60 -4.33 6.21 6.22
N PHE A 61 -3.89 6.36 4.98
CA PHE A 61 -3.66 5.21 4.14
C PHE A 61 -2.48 5.39 3.19
N GLU A 62 -2.02 4.28 2.62
CA GLU A 62 -1.12 4.22 1.48
C GLU A 62 -1.71 3.29 0.43
N VAL A 63 -1.48 3.61 -0.84
CA VAL A 63 -1.83 2.77 -1.99
C VAL A 63 -0.57 2.46 -2.79
N PHE A 64 -0.40 1.20 -3.15
CA PHE A 64 0.69 0.70 -3.98
C PHE A 64 0.14 -0.13 -5.14
N ALA A 65 0.80 -0.09 -6.29
CA ALA A 65 0.69 -1.16 -7.29
C ALA A 65 1.73 -2.25 -6.97
N GLU A 66 1.34 -3.51 -7.11
CA GLU A 66 2.25 -4.66 -7.06
C GLU A 66 3.03 -4.76 -8.38
N MET A 67 4.33 -5.11 -8.30
CA MET A 67 5.20 -5.21 -9.48
C MET A 67 4.99 -6.52 -10.24
N ASP A 68 4.70 -7.58 -9.50
CA ASP A 68 4.47 -8.94 -9.98
C ASP A 68 3.16 -9.45 -9.41
N ASP A 69 2.40 -10.20 -10.22
CA ASP A 69 1.25 -10.98 -9.76
C ASP A 69 1.73 -12.08 -8.81
N GLU A 70 1.08 -12.20 -7.66
CA GLU A 70 1.31 -13.27 -6.70
C GLU A 70 0.01 -14.04 -6.43
N PRO A 71 0.05 -15.38 -6.44
CA PRO A 71 -1.14 -16.17 -6.15
C PRO A 71 -1.65 -15.90 -4.74
N GLU A 72 -2.98 -15.94 -4.58
CA GLU A 72 -3.60 -15.88 -3.27
C GLU A 72 -3.08 -17.02 -2.37
N ARG A 73 -2.68 -16.68 -1.15
CA ARG A 73 -2.15 -17.61 -0.14
C ARG A 73 -2.78 -17.33 1.21
N SER A 74 -2.56 -18.23 2.16
CA SER A 74 -3.01 -18.02 3.53
C SER A 74 -2.48 -16.71 4.10
N TYR A 75 -3.25 -16.06 4.98
CA TYR A 75 -2.86 -14.81 5.64
C TYR A 75 -1.49 -14.89 6.36
N GLN A 76 -1.07 -16.07 6.79
CA GLN A 76 0.23 -16.30 7.43
C GLN A 76 1.41 -16.29 6.45
N SER A 77 1.14 -16.32 5.15
CA SER A 77 2.14 -16.34 4.09
C SER A 77 2.22 -14.95 3.44
N PRO A 78 3.17 -14.10 3.83
CA PRO A 78 3.23 -12.74 3.32
C PRO A 78 3.51 -12.74 1.81
N ARG A 79 2.82 -11.83 1.09
CA ARG A 79 3.16 -11.44 -0.29
C ARG A 79 4.53 -10.76 -0.28
N LYS A 80 5.37 -11.03 -1.28
CA LYS A 80 6.78 -10.58 -1.35
C LYS A 80 7.10 -9.70 -2.56
N THR A 81 6.12 -9.45 -3.41
CA THR A 81 6.19 -8.68 -4.64
C THR A 81 6.69 -7.27 -4.37
N GLY A 82 7.43 -6.73 -5.34
CA GLY A 82 7.85 -5.34 -5.29
C GLY A 82 6.64 -4.42 -5.29
N LEU A 83 6.79 -3.21 -4.73
CA LEU A 83 5.69 -2.25 -4.60
C LEU A 83 6.08 -0.89 -5.14
N ILE A 84 5.19 -0.33 -5.97
CA ILE A 84 5.28 1.04 -6.47
C ILE A 84 4.27 1.87 -5.70
N ARG A 85 4.75 2.83 -4.90
CA ARG A 85 3.86 3.75 -4.15
C ARG A 85 3.14 4.69 -5.11
N LEU A 86 1.82 4.70 -5.03
CA LEU A 86 0.95 5.58 -5.81
C LEU A 86 0.43 6.75 -4.95
N LEU A 87 0.04 6.46 -3.69
CA LEU A 87 -0.52 7.47 -2.80
C LEU A 87 -0.16 7.24 -1.32
N GLY A 88 -0.18 8.32 -0.54
CA GLY A 88 -0.02 8.28 0.92
C GLY A 88 1.42 8.20 1.41
N THR A 89 1.59 8.15 2.72
CA THR A 89 2.90 8.09 3.41
C THR A 89 2.79 7.22 4.66
N ASN A 90 3.81 6.41 4.93
CA ASN A 90 3.87 5.60 6.14
C ASN A 90 4.13 6.53 7.35
N PRO A 91 3.18 6.64 8.29
CA PRO A 91 3.29 7.56 9.41
C PRO A 91 4.33 7.14 10.46
N ASN A 92 4.85 5.91 10.41
CA ASN A 92 5.93 5.43 11.27
C ASN A 92 7.33 5.80 10.73
N VAL A 93 7.46 6.28 9.50
CA VAL A 93 8.77 6.64 8.93
C VAL A 93 9.33 7.86 9.66
N GLY A 94 10.52 7.71 10.24
CA GLY A 94 11.22 8.79 10.94
C GLY A 94 10.70 9.08 12.35
N VAL A 95 9.80 8.25 12.89
CA VAL A 95 9.28 8.39 14.25
C VAL A 95 9.97 7.38 15.17
N THR A 96 10.54 7.85 16.28
CA THR A 96 11.03 6.97 17.36
C THR A 96 9.84 6.55 18.20
N VAL A 97 9.62 5.24 18.31
CA VAL A 97 8.57 4.65 19.16
C VAL A 97 9.20 3.79 20.25
N GLU A 98 8.70 3.89 21.48
CA GLU A 98 9.13 3.03 22.57
C GLU A 98 8.56 1.62 22.37
N ILE A 99 9.43 0.64 22.12
CA ILE A 99 9.04 -0.78 21.89
C ILE A 99 9.10 -1.63 23.17
N GLY A 100 9.49 -1.04 24.30
CA GLY A 100 9.54 -1.71 25.59
C GLY A 100 10.41 -0.98 26.60
N ARG A 101 9.97 -1.01 27.86
CA ARG A 101 10.73 -0.50 29.01
C ARG A 101 11.20 -1.65 29.87
N PHE A 102 12.52 -1.89 29.89
CA PHE A 102 13.09 -2.87 30.81
C PHE A 102 13.21 -2.25 32.21
N VAL A 103 12.37 -2.71 33.14
CA VAL A 103 12.47 -2.34 34.55
C VAL A 103 13.37 -3.36 35.23
N LYS A 104 14.48 -2.89 35.80
CA LYS A 104 15.37 -3.74 36.61
C LYS A 104 14.65 -4.02 37.93
N ILE A 105 14.40 -5.31 38.21
CA ILE A 105 13.88 -5.79 39.49
C ILE A 105 15.04 -5.84 40.49
#